data_AF-A0A124F148-F1
#
_entry.id   AF-A0A124F148-F1
#
_cell.length_a   1.000
_cell.length_b   1.000
_cell.length_c   1.000
_cell.angle_alpha   90.00
_cell.angle_beta   90.00
_cell.angle_gamma   90.00
#
_symmetry.space_group_name_H-M   'P 1'
#
loop_
_entity.id
_entity.type
_entity.pdbx_description
1 polymer ?
#
loop_
_entity_poly.entity_id
_entity_poly.type
_entity_poly.pdbx_seq_one_letter_code
_entity_poly.pdbx_strand_id
1 'polypeptide(L)'
;MKKYLLILLTGSTFCFSQTFETVPLLQSGTNDKRINIAVLGDGFTSVQLPAFVTSAQSTVDYLFTKSPYTEYKNYFNAYAVKVISAESGVKHPGTATDVTEPIIPVSNPNNYLGSTFDIGVHRCMYSNTTNKVAQVLAANVPDYDITYVLGNSTEYGGCGGTYAFASVAAASNEIVVHELGHSFGNLADEYWFSGTGESPNKTQNSNPATIKWKNWVGLNSVGVFPHTESPTWFRPHQSCEMRYLNQQFCSVCKERIIEKIHSLVSPVDSYTPANASAVNANTNVTFTVNEILPIPNTLVNTWTLNGTALTATTNTLTITPAQLNNGNNTLLFSVTDNTALVKTDNHGTVHFTNVSWTLNKSSLGTSEIKAEERRFSIYPNPANTEFFIRGKSDFSKDLQINLFDASGRIIPVKFEMKDVATVYVDIRHLPAGVYTMVATESKSLIISQKIIKK
;
A
#
# COMPACT_ATOMS: atom_id res chain seq x y z
N MET A 1 64.58 28.39 -14.14
CA MET A 1 63.22 28.74 -13.68
C MET A 1 62.49 27.44 -13.31
N LYS A 2 62.42 27.10 -12.02
CA LYS A 2 61.72 25.91 -11.51
C LYS A 2 60.24 26.29 -11.31
N LYS A 3 59.33 25.63 -12.03
CA LYS A 3 57.88 25.78 -11.86
C LYS A 3 57.44 24.83 -10.74
N TYR A 4 57.00 25.38 -9.61
CA TYR A 4 56.36 24.62 -8.55
C TYR A 4 54.90 24.37 -8.95
N LEU A 5 54.51 23.11 -9.03
CA LEU A 5 53.13 22.68 -9.23
C LEU A 5 52.44 22.66 -7.87
N LEU A 6 51.52 23.59 -7.64
CA LEU A 6 50.71 23.67 -6.43
C LEU A 6 49.58 22.63 -6.56
N ILE A 7 49.68 21.53 -5.81
CA ILE A 7 48.61 20.52 -5.72
C ILE A 7 47.56 21.06 -4.73
N LEU A 8 46.41 21.43 -5.27
CA LEU A 8 45.22 21.80 -4.49
C LEU A 8 44.62 20.52 -3.89
N LEU A 9 44.84 20.25 -2.60
CA LEU A 9 44.07 19.24 -1.88
C LEU A 9 42.64 19.76 -1.72
N THR A 10 41.73 19.32 -2.59
CA THR A 10 40.29 19.43 -2.35
C THR A 10 39.94 18.50 -1.19
N GLY A 11 39.87 19.05 0.02
CA GLY A 11 39.25 18.38 1.16
C GLY A 11 37.78 18.14 0.86
N SER A 12 37.44 16.93 0.46
CA SER A 12 36.06 16.46 0.42
C SER A 12 35.55 16.36 1.86
N THR A 13 34.92 17.42 2.34
CA THR A 13 34.07 17.36 3.54
C THR A 13 32.94 16.39 3.25
N PHE A 14 33.02 15.18 3.79
CA PHE A 14 31.88 14.28 3.88
C PHE A 14 30.85 14.97 4.79
N CYS A 15 29.84 15.60 4.18
CA CYS A 15 28.71 16.15 4.89
C CYS A 15 27.83 14.95 5.30
N PHE A 16 28.10 14.37 6.47
CA PHE A 16 27.19 13.37 7.03
C PHE A 16 25.86 14.06 7.35
N SER A 17 24.77 13.57 6.76
CA SER A 17 23.42 14.01 7.12
C SER A 17 23.22 13.75 8.62
N GLN A 18 22.58 14.69 9.33
CA GLN A 18 22.34 14.54 10.76
C GLN A 18 21.41 13.34 11.00
N THR A 19 21.90 12.37 11.77
CA THR A 19 21.09 11.24 12.22
C THR A 19 20.41 11.59 13.53
N PHE A 20 19.20 11.07 13.70
CA PHE A 20 18.34 11.27 14.85
C PHE A 20 17.92 9.92 15.40
N GLU A 21 17.65 9.87 16.70
CA GLU A 21 17.12 8.66 17.32
C GLU A 21 15.72 8.35 16.77
N THR A 22 15.49 7.10 16.37
CA THR A 22 14.19 6.59 15.96
C THR A 22 13.60 5.71 17.06
N VAL A 23 12.30 5.88 17.33
CA VAL A 23 11.57 5.11 18.35
C VAL A 23 10.38 4.41 17.70
N PRO A 24 10.24 3.08 17.80
CA PRO A 24 9.07 2.38 17.30
C PRO A 24 7.82 2.76 18.12
N LEU A 25 6.74 3.10 17.42
CA LEU A 25 5.41 3.38 17.96
C LEU A 25 4.44 2.22 17.68
N LEU A 26 4.64 1.56 16.53
CA LEU A 26 3.96 0.34 16.12
C LEU A 26 4.98 -0.52 15.37
N GLN A 27 5.08 -1.80 15.72
CA GLN A 27 5.94 -2.73 15.01
C GLN A 27 5.22 -4.07 14.87
N SER A 28 4.66 -4.30 13.69
CA SER A 28 3.89 -5.51 13.36
C SER A 28 4.67 -6.50 12.49
N GLY A 29 5.88 -6.15 12.04
CA GLY A 29 6.78 -7.02 11.28
C GLY A 29 8.08 -6.32 10.89
N THR A 30 8.85 -6.92 9.99
CA THR A 30 10.03 -6.27 9.39
C THR A 30 9.61 -5.21 8.39
N ASN A 31 10.44 -4.17 8.21
CA ASN A 31 10.08 -3.02 7.38
C ASN A 31 9.84 -3.35 5.91
N ASP A 32 10.55 -4.35 5.36
CA ASP A 32 10.37 -4.80 3.98
C ASP A 32 9.03 -5.55 3.75
N LYS A 33 8.33 -5.88 4.84
CA LYS A 33 7.04 -6.59 4.85
C LYS A 33 5.90 -5.74 5.39
N ARG A 34 6.12 -4.46 5.67
CA ARG A 34 5.13 -3.54 6.26
C ARG A 34 5.17 -2.19 5.56
N ILE A 35 4.10 -1.44 5.67
CA ILE A 35 4.04 -0.03 5.27
C ILE A 35 4.63 0.78 6.42
N ASN A 36 5.69 1.53 6.16
CA ASN A 36 6.43 2.22 7.22
C ASN A 36 5.99 3.69 7.33
N ILE A 37 5.43 4.06 8.48
CA ILE A 37 5.05 5.45 8.82
C ILE A 37 6.22 6.11 9.56
N ALA A 38 6.70 7.24 9.07
CA ALA A 38 7.73 8.06 9.73
C ALA A 38 7.15 9.39 10.21
N VAL A 39 7.05 9.56 11.53
CA VAL A 39 6.58 10.78 12.18
C VAL A 39 7.79 11.60 12.62
N LEU A 40 7.88 12.85 12.16
CA LEU A 40 8.98 13.75 12.50
C LEU A 40 8.50 14.80 13.50
N GLY A 41 9.31 15.13 14.49
CA GLY A 41 9.05 16.27 15.38
C GLY A 41 9.63 17.57 14.83
N ASP A 42 9.03 18.71 15.14
CA ASP A 42 9.67 20.01 14.98
C ASP A 42 9.31 20.95 16.13
N GLY A 43 10.26 21.80 16.54
CA GLY A 43 10.09 22.70 17.69
C GLY A 43 10.16 22.01 19.06
N PHE A 44 10.66 20.78 19.14
CA PHE A 44 10.91 20.09 20.40
C PHE A 44 12.39 20.17 20.77
N THR A 45 12.70 20.75 21.92
CA THR A 45 14.05 20.69 22.50
C THR A 45 14.38 19.27 23.00
N SER A 46 15.64 19.00 23.32
CA SER A 46 16.08 17.70 23.84
C SER A 46 15.24 17.19 25.02
N VAL A 47 14.87 18.09 25.96
CA VAL A 47 14.04 17.75 27.14
C VAL A 47 12.57 17.52 26.81
N GLN A 48 12.10 17.95 25.63
CA GLN A 48 10.71 17.80 25.17
C GLN A 48 10.52 16.63 24.21
N LEU A 49 11.59 15.95 23.78
CA LEU A 49 11.49 14.76 22.92
C LEU A 49 10.59 13.65 23.49
N PRO A 50 10.52 13.39 24.81
CA PRO A 50 9.53 12.46 25.35
C PRO A 50 8.09 12.87 25.05
N ALA A 51 7.76 14.17 25.15
CA ALA A 51 6.43 14.69 24.85
C ALA A 51 6.10 14.61 23.34
N PHE A 52 7.11 14.78 22.47
CA PHE A 52 6.97 14.51 21.05
C PHE A 52 6.59 13.04 20.78
N VAL A 53 7.30 12.08 21.39
CA VAL A 53 6.99 10.65 21.20
C VAL A 53 5.57 10.33 21.67
N THR A 54 5.11 10.91 22.80
CA THR A 54 3.71 10.76 23.25
C THR A 54 2.71 11.32 22.23
N SER A 55 3.00 12.48 21.64
CA SER A 55 2.12 13.11 20.63
C SER A 55 2.10 12.30 19.33
N ALA A 56 3.25 11.78 18.92
CA ALA A 56 3.38 10.90 17.76
C ALA A 56 2.59 9.59 17.98
N GLN A 57 2.73 8.95 19.14
CA GLN A 57 1.95 7.77 19.52
C GLN A 57 0.45 8.05 19.45
N SER A 58 -0.01 9.15 20.04
CA SER A 58 -1.43 9.54 20.03
C SER A 58 -1.96 9.74 18.61
N THR A 59 -1.19 10.36 17.72
CA THR A 59 -1.61 10.59 16.33
C THR A 59 -1.67 9.28 15.54
N VAL A 60 -0.69 8.39 15.73
CA VAL A 60 -0.67 7.06 15.11
C VAL A 60 -1.84 6.22 15.61
N ASP A 61 -2.10 6.19 16.91
CA ASP A 61 -3.25 5.49 17.47
C ASP A 61 -4.56 6.05 16.93
N TYR A 62 -4.66 7.38 16.77
CA TYR A 62 -5.82 8.03 16.17
C TYR A 62 -6.06 7.59 14.73
N LEU A 63 -5.02 7.54 13.90
CA LEU A 63 -5.11 7.04 12.52
C LEU A 63 -5.72 5.64 12.46
N PHE A 64 -5.31 4.74 13.36
CA PHE A 64 -5.83 3.37 13.43
C PHE A 64 -7.25 3.25 14.02
N THR A 65 -7.91 4.37 14.38
CA THR A 65 -9.36 4.41 14.65
C THR A 65 -10.20 4.69 13.39
N LYS A 66 -9.55 5.01 12.27
CA LYS A 66 -10.20 5.33 11.00
C LYS A 66 -10.13 4.11 10.09
N SER A 67 -11.28 3.59 9.69
CA SER A 67 -11.35 2.52 8.69
C SER A 67 -10.95 3.08 7.32
N PRO A 68 -10.06 2.40 6.55
CA PRO A 68 -9.69 1.00 6.69
C PRO A 68 -8.40 0.74 7.49
N TYR A 69 -7.74 1.77 8.04
CA TYR A 69 -6.50 1.57 8.81
C TYR A 69 -6.73 0.65 10.01
N THR A 70 -7.88 0.77 10.67
CA THR A 70 -8.29 -0.13 11.76
C THR A 70 -8.18 -1.60 11.37
N GLU A 71 -8.73 -1.97 10.23
CA GLU A 71 -8.79 -3.34 9.73
C GLU A 71 -7.41 -3.83 9.27
N TYR A 72 -6.57 -2.95 8.74
CA TYR A 72 -5.25 -3.30 8.21
C TYR A 72 -4.10 -2.92 9.14
N LYS A 73 -4.34 -2.69 10.45
CA LYS A 73 -3.31 -2.23 11.40
C LYS A 73 -2.04 -3.10 11.37
N ASN A 74 -2.19 -4.42 11.21
CA ASN A 74 -1.07 -5.36 11.15
C ASN A 74 -0.15 -5.20 9.93
N TYR A 75 -0.57 -4.44 8.91
CA TYR A 75 0.20 -4.17 7.70
C TYR A 75 1.18 -3.00 7.85
N PHE A 76 1.18 -2.31 9.00
CA PHE A 76 1.95 -1.09 9.20
C PHE A 76 3.00 -1.25 10.30
N ASN A 77 4.11 -0.55 10.12
CA ASN A 77 4.99 -0.12 11.20
C ASN A 77 4.90 1.40 11.33
N ALA A 78 5.24 1.95 12.50
CA ALA A 78 5.31 3.39 12.71
C ALA A 78 6.49 3.75 13.62
N TYR A 79 7.18 4.83 13.27
CA TYR A 79 8.37 5.31 13.95
C TYR A 79 8.27 6.80 14.24
N ALA A 80 8.62 7.21 15.46
CA ALA A 80 8.91 8.61 15.79
C ALA A 80 10.40 8.89 15.56
N VAL A 81 10.70 9.93 14.80
CA VAL A 81 12.06 10.44 14.57
C VAL A 81 12.28 11.68 15.44
N LYS A 82 13.14 11.56 16.45
CA LYS A 82 13.39 12.59 17.46
C LYS A 82 14.28 13.72 16.93
N VAL A 83 13.72 14.54 16.05
CA VAL A 83 14.42 15.71 15.50
C VAL A 83 14.51 16.81 16.56
N ILE A 84 15.71 17.02 17.09
CA ILE A 84 15.97 18.03 18.13
C ILE A 84 15.99 19.42 17.51
N SER A 85 15.16 20.32 18.03
CA SER A 85 15.18 21.75 17.73
C SER A 85 15.98 22.55 18.78
N ALA A 86 16.55 23.68 18.35
CA ALA A 86 17.32 24.54 19.24
C ALA A 86 16.41 25.27 20.24
N GLU A 87 15.21 25.65 19.80
CA GLU A 87 14.21 26.33 20.62
C GLU A 87 12.87 25.60 20.57
N SER A 88 12.07 25.80 21.63
CA SER A 88 10.74 25.23 21.73
C SER A 88 9.75 26.05 20.92
N GLY A 89 8.89 25.39 20.14
CA GLY A 89 7.73 25.99 19.51
C GLY A 89 7.73 25.97 17.99
N VAL A 90 6.58 26.36 17.44
CA VAL A 90 6.38 26.62 16.01
C VAL A 90 6.36 28.13 15.80
N LYS A 91 6.91 28.60 14.67
CA LYS A 91 6.87 30.01 14.31
C LYS A 91 5.44 30.45 13.98
N HIS A 92 5.06 31.62 14.44
CA HIS A 92 3.82 32.30 14.07
C HIS A 92 4.15 33.76 13.76
N PRO A 93 4.20 34.16 12.48
CA PRO A 93 4.62 35.50 12.10
C PRO A 93 3.52 36.56 12.33
N GLY A 94 2.25 36.18 12.50
CA GLY A 94 1.13 37.11 12.66
C GLY A 94 0.81 37.85 11.37
N THR A 95 0.92 37.16 10.23
CA THR A 95 0.82 37.75 8.89
C THR A 95 -0.41 37.29 8.10
N ALA A 96 -1.27 36.45 8.69
CA ALA A 96 -2.45 35.98 7.99
C ALA A 96 -3.46 37.11 7.72
N THR A 97 -4.25 36.95 6.66
CA THR A 97 -5.22 37.98 6.21
C THR A 97 -6.67 37.54 6.35
N ASP A 98 -6.90 36.26 6.62
CA ASP A 98 -8.19 35.64 6.86
C ASP A 98 -8.72 35.86 8.29
N VAL A 99 -7.89 36.43 9.18
CA VAL A 99 -8.22 36.78 10.55
C VAL A 99 -7.66 38.17 10.91
N THR A 100 -8.15 38.75 12.01
CA THR A 100 -7.51 39.93 12.62
C THR A 100 -6.36 39.47 13.50
N GLU A 101 -5.12 39.66 13.04
CA GLU A 101 -3.94 39.27 13.79
C GLU A 101 -3.56 40.27 14.90
N PRO A 102 -2.98 39.79 16.03
CA PRO A 102 -2.68 38.40 16.34
C PRO A 102 -3.88 37.67 16.99
N ILE A 103 -4.31 36.53 16.44
CA ILE A 103 -5.29 35.65 17.11
C ILE A 103 -4.62 34.62 18.05
N ILE A 104 -3.40 34.20 17.72
CA ILE A 104 -2.49 33.47 18.61
C ILE A 104 -1.21 34.30 18.81
N PRO A 105 -0.43 34.14 19.90
CA PRO A 105 0.77 34.95 20.11
C PRO A 105 1.79 34.83 18.98
N VAL A 106 2.34 35.95 18.51
CA VAL A 106 3.45 35.97 17.54
C VAL A 106 4.69 35.33 18.18
N SER A 107 5.35 34.45 17.43
CA SER A 107 6.52 33.70 17.89
C SER A 107 7.51 33.48 16.73
N ASN A 108 8.80 33.38 17.04
CA ASN A 108 9.82 33.08 16.04
C ASN A 108 10.94 32.18 16.61
N PRO A 109 10.60 30.97 17.10
CA PRO A 109 11.58 30.02 17.60
C PRO A 109 12.44 29.46 16.46
N ASN A 110 13.70 29.17 16.76
CA ASN A 110 14.61 28.43 15.90
C ASN A 110 14.32 26.91 15.96
N ASN A 111 13.24 26.51 15.29
CA ASN A 111 12.90 25.11 15.06
C ASN A 111 13.68 24.50 13.88
N TYR A 112 13.88 23.19 13.89
CA TYR A 112 14.82 22.52 13.01
C TYR A 112 14.33 22.42 11.56
N LEU A 113 13.08 21.98 11.38
CA LEU A 113 12.45 21.74 10.07
C LEU A 113 11.79 22.99 9.50
N GLY A 114 11.76 24.11 10.24
CA GLY A 114 11.26 25.39 9.74
C GLY A 114 9.74 25.49 9.76
N SER A 115 9.06 24.76 10.65
CA SER A 115 7.60 24.79 10.75
C SER A 115 7.11 26.19 11.16
N THR A 116 6.12 26.70 10.44
CA THR A 116 5.49 28.00 10.69
C THR A 116 3.99 27.96 10.39
N PHE A 117 3.20 28.68 11.18
CA PHE A 117 1.83 29.08 10.86
C PHE A 117 1.82 30.18 9.79
N ASP A 118 0.62 30.59 9.37
CA ASP A 118 0.33 31.65 8.39
C ASP A 118 0.85 31.35 6.97
N ILE A 119 0.92 30.09 6.58
CA ILE A 119 1.21 29.72 5.19
C ILE A 119 -0.06 29.86 4.35
N GLY A 120 -0.26 31.06 3.80
CA GLY A 120 -1.43 31.41 2.99
C GLY A 120 -2.69 31.74 3.81
N VAL A 121 -3.03 30.90 4.79
CA VAL A 121 -4.11 31.13 5.79
C VAL A 121 -3.60 30.88 7.20
N HIS A 122 -4.21 31.51 8.21
CA HIS A 122 -3.72 31.53 9.58
C HIS A 122 -3.40 30.12 10.14
N ARG A 123 -4.35 29.19 10.03
CA ARG A 123 -4.22 27.82 10.58
C ARG A 123 -3.31 26.90 9.78
N CYS A 124 -2.81 27.34 8.63
CA CYS A 124 -1.94 26.51 7.81
C CYS A 124 -0.54 26.46 8.41
N MET A 125 -0.24 25.35 9.08
CA MET A 125 1.11 25.06 9.58
C MET A 125 1.87 24.25 8.54
N TYR A 126 2.98 24.77 8.02
CA TYR A 126 3.81 24.09 7.02
C TYR A 126 5.28 24.55 7.08
N SER A 127 6.14 24.04 6.20
CA SER A 127 7.53 24.49 6.05
C SER A 127 7.88 24.83 4.60
N ASN A 128 8.51 25.98 4.39
CA ASN A 128 9.08 26.37 3.09
C ASN A 128 10.41 25.64 2.78
N THR A 129 10.89 24.78 3.69
CA THR A 129 12.16 24.04 3.55
C THR A 129 11.97 22.52 3.68
N THR A 130 11.05 21.96 2.90
CA THR A 130 10.76 20.50 2.87
C THR A 130 11.97 19.63 2.49
N ASN A 131 13.02 20.19 1.89
CA ASN A 131 14.28 19.49 1.65
C ASN A 131 14.92 18.95 2.93
N LYS A 132 14.78 19.64 4.07
CA LYS A 132 15.28 19.13 5.37
C LYS A 132 14.51 17.90 5.81
N VAL A 133 13.18 17.89 5.62
CA VAL A 133 12.34 16.71 5.90
C VAL A 133 12.83 15.51 5.10
N ALA A 134 13.05 15.68 3.79
CA ALA A 134 13.58 14.62 2.93
C ALA A 134 14.95 14.09 3.39
N GLN A 135 15.87 14.99 3.79
CA GLN A 135 17.19 14.61 4.30
C GLN A 135 17.13 13.82 5.61
N VAL A 136 16.23 14.21 6.53
CA VAL A 136 16.02 13.47 7.78
C VAL A 136 15.42 12.09 7.49
N LEU A 137 14.43 12.01 6.61
CA LEU A 137 13.83 10.73 6.24
C LEU A 137 14.86 9.79 5.60
N ALA A 138 15.60 10.26 4.61
CA ALA A 138 16.62 9.47 3.93
C ALA A 138 17.73 8.97 4.87
N ALA A 139 18.06 9.72 5.93
CA ALA A 139 19.10 9.34 6.88
C ALA A 139 18.62 8.40 7.99
N ASN A 140 17.32 8.39 8.31
CA ASN A 140 16.81 7.74 9.54
C ASN A 140 15.75 6.67 9.29
N VAL A 141 14.91 6.83 8.26
CA VAL A 141 13.87 5.88 7.87
C VAL A 141 13.78 5.85 6.33
N PRO A 142 14.82 5.38 5.61
CA PRO A 142 14.89 5.47 4.15
C PRO A 142 13.84 4.63 3.41
N ASP A 143 13.21 3.68 4.12
CA ASP A 143 12.18 2.74 3.67
C ASP A 143 10.75 3.20 4.07
N TYR A 144 10.57 4.48 4.41
CA TYR A 144 9.25 5.04 4.70
C TYR A 144 8.33 5.02 3.46
N ASP A 145 7.04 4.77 3.70
CA ASP A 145 5.97 4.89 2.70
C ASP A 145 5.06 6.09 2.97
N ILE A 146 4.93 6.47 4.24
CA ILE A 146 4.06 7.55 4.72
C ILE A 146 4.88 8.41 5.69
N THR A 147 4.72 9.72 5.61
CA THR A 147 5.35 10.63 6.57
C THR A 147 4.53 11.88 6.81
N TYR A 148 4.66 12.40 8.03
CA TYR A 148 4.13 13.70 8.42
C TYR A 148 4.98 14.31 9.55
N VAL A 149 4.86 15.62 9.73
CA VAL A 149 5.58 16.40 10.73
C VAL A 149 4.62 16.89 11.80
N LEU A 150 4.97 16.69 13.07
CA LEU A 150 4.29 17.26 14.21
C LEU A 150 5.07 18.46 14.75
N GLY A 151 4.45 19.64 14.73
CA GLY A 151 5.00 20.86 15.30
C GLY A 151 4.61 21.04 16.77
N ASN A 152 5.57 21.39 17.62
CA ASN A 152 5.37 21.65 19.05
C ASN A 152 4.56 22.94 19.31
N SER A 153 3.27 22.90 19.03
CA SER A 153 2.31 23.96 19.33
C SER A 153 0.98 23.34 19.77
N THR A 154 0.36 23.91 20.80
CA THR A 154 -0.99 23.53 21.23
C THR A 154 -2.09 24.23 20.44
N GLU A 155 -1.73 25.19 19.58
CA GLU A 155 -2.67 25.86 18.69
C GLU A 155 -3.08 24.94 17.55
N TYR A 156 -4.37 24.87 17.26
CA TYR A 156 -4.87 24.01 16.19
C TYR A 156 -4.43 24.53 14.82
N GLY A 157 -3.81 23.65 14.04
CA GLY A 157 -3.48 23.93 12.66
C GLY A 157 -2.62 22.85 12.03
N GLY A 158 -2.51 22.93 10.72
CA GLY A 158 -1.90 21.93 9.88
C GLY A 158 -2.28 22.13 8.43
N CYS A 159 -1.52 21.52 7.53
CA CYS A 159 -1.71 21.60 6.10
C CYS A 159 -1.03 20.43 5.39
N GLY A 160 -1.60 20.06 4.24
CA GLY A 160 -1.01 19.20 3.25
C GLY A 160 -0.02 19.89 2.32
N GLY A 161 0.65 19.07 1.53
CA GLY A 161 1.62 19.47 0.51
C GLY A 161 2.43 18.27 0.07
N THR A 162 3.74 18.44 -0.08
CA THR A 162 4.67 17.30 -0.26
C THR A 162 4.63 16.34 0.92
N TYR A 163 4.48 16.87 2.13
CA TYR A 163 4.34 16.13 3.38
C TYR A 163 3.19 16.75 4.18
N ALA A 164 2.51 15.99 5.03
CA ALA A 164 1.55 16.59 5.95
C ALA A 164 2.28 17.25 7.13
N PHE A 165 1.80 18.41 7.55
CA PHE A 165 2.25 19.09 8.76
C PHE A 165 1.04 19.31 9.67
N ALA A 166 1.17 19.04 10.96
CA ALA A 166 0.13 19.28 11.95
C ALA A 166 0.73 19.70 13.30
N SER A 167 0.03 20.55 14.04
CA SER A 167 0.40 20.84 15.42
C SER A 167 0.08 19.66 16.35
N VAL A 168 0.53 19.70 17.61
CA VAL A 168 0.18 18.68 18.62
C VAL A 168 -1.18 18.91 19.29
N ALA A 169 -1.97 19.88 18.83
CA ALA A 169 -3.34 20.03 19.28
C ALA A 169 -4.14 18.76 18.92
N ALA A 170 -4.90 18.20 19.87
CA ALA A 170 -5.59 16.92 19.65
C ALA A 170 -6.52 16.92 18.41
N ALA A 171 -7.16 18.04 18.12
CA ALA A 171 -8.00 18.20 16.92
C ALA A 171 -7.19 18.14 15.61
N SER A 172 -5.89 18.43 15.64
CA SER A 172 -5.01 18.37 14.47
C SER A 172 -4.71 16.92 14.04
N ASN A 173 -5.01 15.92 14.87
CA ASN A 173 -4.93 14.51 14.45
C ASN A 173 -5.84 14.23 13.24
N GLU A 174 -6.98 14.91 13.14
CA GLU A 174 -7.88 14.80 11.97
C GLU A 174 -7.23 15.35 10.70
N ILE A 175 -6.46 16.44 10.83
CA ILE A 175 -5.71 16.98 9.69
C ILE A 175 -4.74 15.92 9.18
N VAL A 176 -4.00 15.26 10.08
CA VAL A 176 -3.09 14.17 9.66
C VAL A 176 -3.84 13.09 8.89
N VAL A 177 -4.97 12.60 9.41
CA VAL A 177 -5.78 11.59 8.71
C VAL A 177 -6.23 12.07 7.32
N HIS A 178 -6.75 13.29 7.23
CA HIS A 178 -7.19 13.90 5.97
C HIS A 178 -6.05 13.99 4.95
N GLU A 179 -4.88 14.50 5.37
CA GLU A 179 -3.71 14.68 4.51
C GLU A 179 -3.08 13.35 4.08
N LEU A 180 -3.20 12.31 4.91
CA LEU A 180 -2.86 10.93 4.51
C LEU A 180 -3.82 10.41 3.44
N GLY A 181 -5.07 10.85 3.42
CA GLY A 181 -6.01 10.59 2.32
C GLY A 181 -5.44 11.04 0.96
N HIS A 182 -4.81 12.21 0.92
CA HIS A 182 -4.11 12.70 -0.28
C HIS A 182 -2.81 11.94 -0.57
N SER A 183 -1.86 12.00 0.37
CA SER A 183 -0.49 11.50 0.16
C SER A 183 -0.40 9.98 0.00
N PHE A 184 -1.23 9.23 0.72
CA PHE A 184 -1.27 7.77 0.63
C PHE A 184 -2.38 7.29 -0.32
N GLY A 185 -3.60 7.77 -0.14
CA GLY A 185 -4.78 7.32 -0.90
C GLY A 185 -4.88 7.90 -2.32
N ASN A 186 -4.18 9.00 -2.63
CA ASN A 186 -4.39 9.81 -3.83
C ASN A 186 -5.85 10.29 -3.97
N LEU A 187 -6.48 10.59 -2.84
CA LEU A 187 -7.84 11.12 -2.77
C LEU A 187 -7.82 12.64 -3.02
N ALA A 188 -8.93 13.19 -3.48
CA ALA A 188 -9.14 14.63 -3.60
C ALA A 188 -10.01 15.15 -2.44
N ASP A 189 -9.95 16.46 -2.20
CA ASP A 189 -10.88 17.14 -1.32
C ASP A 189 -12.32 16.96 -1.80
N GLU A 190 -13.22 16.75 -0.86
CA GLU A 190 -14.65 16.60 -1.10
C GLU A 190 -15.46 17.83 -0.66
N TYR A 191 -14.89 18.73 0.16
CA TYR A 191 -15.56 19.95 0.61
C TYR A 191 -15.49 21.10 -0.38
N TRP A 192 -14.44 21.14 -1.20
CA TRP A 192 -14.20 22.18 -2.19
C TRP A 192 -13.61 21.55 -3.44
N PHE A 193 -14.03 22.03 -4.61
CA PHE A 193 -13.40 21.63 -5.86
C PHE A 193 -12.11 22.40 -6.09
N SER A 194 -10.96 21.73 -5.96
CA SER A 194 -9.65 22.28 -6.32
C SER A 194 -9.02 21.56 -7.52
N GLY A 195 -8.27 22.31 -8.32
CA GLY A 195 -7.39 21.79 -9.36
C GLY A 195 -8.07 21.26 -10.62
N THR A 196 -7.32 20.53 -11.43
CA THR A 196 -7.80 19.83 -12.63
C THR A 196 -7.47 18.35 -12.50
N GLY A 197 -8.25 17.48 -13.16
CA GLY A 197 -8.01 16.04 -13.19
C GLY A 197 -8.90 15.22 -12.25
N GLU A 198 -8.96 13.93 -12.54
CA GLU A 198 -9.77 12.97 -11.80
C GLU A 198 -8.99 12.27 -10.70
N SER A 199 -9.69 11.92 -9.62
CA SER A 199 -9.18 11.13 -8.50
C SER A 199 -10.14 9.97 -8.22
N PRO A 200 -9.77 8.97 -7.41
CA PRO A 200 -10.66 7.86 -7.06
C PRO A 200 -12.02 8.30 -6.50
N ASN A 201 -12.06 9.42 -5.77
CA ASN A 201 -13.27 10.04 -5.21
C ASN A 201 -13.70 11.35 -5.90
N LYS A 202 -13.19 11.66 -7.11
CA LYS A 202 -13.53 12.89 -7.85
C LYS A 202 -13.53 12.67 -9.37
N THR A 203 -14.63 12.98 -10.06
CA THR A 203 -14.77 12.75 -11.52
C THR A 203 -15.79 13.69 -12.15
N GLN A 204 -15.69 13.90 -13.47
CA GLN A 204 -16.74 14.58 -14.25
C GLN A 204 -17.79 13.61 -14.79
N ASN A 205 -17.54 12.31 -14.73
CA ASN A 205 -18.51 11.31 -15.16
C ASN A 205 -19.67 11.23 -14.17
N SER A 206 -20.85 11.67 -14.55
CA SER A 206 -22.05 11.60 -13.71
C SER A 206 -22.84 10.29 -13.87
N ASN A 207 -22.49 9.43 -14.82
CA ASN A 207 -23.28 8.25 -15.15
C ASN A 207 -23.05 7.13 -14.10
N PRO A 208 -24.06 6.77 -13.29
CA PRO A 208 -23.94 5.76 -12.24
C PRO A 208 -23.44 4.39 -12.72
N ALA A 209 -23.66 4.05 -13.99
CA ALA A 209 -23.25 2.76 -14.56
C ALA A 209 -21.77 2.70 -14.97
N THR A 210 -21.10 3.85 -15.14
CA THR A 210 -19.72 3.92 -15.66
C THR A 210 -18.77 4.76 -14.81
N ILE A 211 -19.29 5.45 -13.79
CA ILE A 211 -18.48 6.20 -12.84
C ILE A 211 -17.51 5.28 -12.10
N LYS A 212 -16.38 5.82 -11.64
CA LYS A 212 -15.29 5.04 -11.03
C LYS A 212 -15.75 4.16 -9.86
N TRP A 213 -16.71 4.65 -9.07
CA TRP A 213 -17.29 3.93 -7.93
C TRP A 213 -18.68 3.35 -8.21
N LYS A 214 -18.99 3.01 -9.48
CA LYS A 214 -20.27 2.42 -9.92
C LYS A 214 -20.76 1.28 -9.00
N ASN A 215 -19.83 0.47 -8.48
CA ASN A 215 -20.13 -0.71 -7.65
C ASN A 215 -20.54 -0.36 -6.22
N TRP A 216 -20.36 0.89 -5.81
CA TRP A 216 -20.80 1.43 -4.53
C TRP A 216 -22.09 2.23 -4.63
N VAL A 217 -22.49 2.70 -5.82
CA VAL A 217 -23.68 3.56 -5.96
C VAL A 217 -24.93 2.87 -5.41
N GLY A 218 -25.63 3.54 -4.51
CA GLY A 218 -26.83 3.03 -3.83
C GLY A 218 -26.54 2.21 -2.56
N LEU A 219 -25.28 1.99 -2.21
CA LEU A 219 -24.85 1.32 -0.97
C LEU A 219 -24.18 2.31 -0.03
N ASN A 220 -24.40 2.16 1.28
CA ASN A 220 -23.76 2.99 2.31
C ASN A 220 -23.87 4.50 2.01
N SER A 221 -25.00 4.94 1.47
CA SER A 221 -25.26 6.33 1.06
C SER A 221 -24.30 6.90 0.00
N VAL A 222 -23.56 6.04 -0.71
CA VAL A 222 -22.74 6.45 -1.85
C VAL A 222 -23.63 6.77 -3.04
N GLY A 223 -23.34 7.89 -3.67
CA GLY A 223 -24.06 8.43 -4.81
C GLY A 223 -23.16 9.22 -5.75
N VAL A 224 -23.76 10.13 -6.51
CA VAL A 224 -23.08 11.02 -7.45
C VAL A 224 -23.44 12.45 -7.06
N PHE A 225 -22.66 13.05 -6.16
CA PHE A 225 -23.00 14.33 -5.56
C PHE A 225 -22.18 15.47 -6.18
N PRO A 226 -22.81 16.52 -6.72
CA PRO A 226 -22.09 17.63 -7.33
C PRO A 226 -21.33 18.46 -6.28
N HIS A 227 -20.17 19.01 -6.66
CA HIS A 227 -19.52 20.11 -5.92
C HIS A 227 -20.30 21.40 -6.13
N THR A 228 -20.54 22.16 -5.07
CA THR A 228 -21.36 23.38 -5.13
C THR A 228 -20.73 24.42 -6.04
N GLU A 229 -19.42 24.55 -5.97
CA GLU A 229 -18.60 25.53 -6.69
C GLU A 229 -18.23 25.06 -8.10
N SER A 230 -18.38 23.75 -8.38
CA SER A 230 -18.18 23.16 -9.70
C SER A 230 -19.17 22.01 -9.94
N PRO A 231 -20.44 22.32 -10.30
CA PRO A 231 -21.52 21.31 -10.36
C PRO A 231 -21.32 20.22 -11.43
N THR A 232 -20.35 20.37 -12.32
CA THR A 232 -19.97 19.35 -13.31
C THR A 232 -18.99 18.30 -12.76
N TRP A 233 -18.51 18.48 -11.53
CA TRP A 233 -17.64 17.54 -10.84
C TRP A 233 -18.39 16.90 -9.68
N PHE A 234 -18.12 15.61 -9.47
CA PHE A 234 -18.86 14.78 -8.53
C PHE A 234 -17.94 14.11 -7.52
N ARG A 235 -18.45 13.98 -6.29
CA ARG A 235 -17.87 13.21 -5.18
C ARG A 235 -18.80 12.05 -4.80
N PRO A 236 -18.27 10.98 -4.16
CA PRO A 236 -19.03 9.77 -3.88
C PRO A 236 -19.99 9.89 -2.71
N HIS A 237 -19.73 10.79 -1.75
CA HIS A 237 -20.47 10.79 -0.48
C HIS A 237 -20.67 12.21 0.08
N GLN A 238 -21.65 12.36 0.97
CA GLN A 238 -21.90 13.64 1.65
C GLN A 238 -21.24 13.76 3.02
N SER A 239 -20.79 12.66 3.62
CA SER A 239 -20.03 12.63 4.88
C SER A 239 -18.76 11.77 4.74
N CYS A 240 -17.61 12.41 4.60
CA CYS A 240 -16.34 11.74 4.39
C CYS A 240 -15.26 12.52 5.13
N GLU A 241 -14.23 11.85 5.63
CA GLU A 241 -13.05 12.51 6.19
C GLU A 241 -12.40 13.49 5.19
N MET A 242 -12.50 13.21 3.87
CA MET A 242 -12.06 14.13 2.81
C MET A 242 -12.96 15.36 2.64
N ARG A 243 -14.09 15.43 3.36
CA ARG A 243 -15.06 16.54 3.31
C ARG A 243 -15.14 17.27 4.64
N TYR A 244 -15.31 16.52 5.71
CA TYR A 244 -15.44 17.06 7.06
C TYR A 244 -14.53 16.23 7.95
N LEU A 245 -13.71 16.92 8.73
CA LEU A 245 -12.94 16.30 9.79
C LEU A 245 -13.88 15.61 10.80
N ASN A 246 -13.35 14.64 11.53
CA ASN A 246 -14.13 13.84 12.49
C ASN A 246 -15.24 13.02 11.84
N GLN A 247 -14.96 12.52 10.63
CA GLN A 247 -15.79 11.53 9.97
C GLN A 247 -14.99 10.24 9.75
N GLN A 248 -15.64 9.22 9.21
CA GLN A 248 -14.90 8.09 8.64
C GLN A 248 -14.66 8.39 7.16
N PHE A 249 -13.66 7.75 6.56
CA PHE A 249 -13.58 7.70 5.10
C PHE A 249 -14.86 7.08 4.54
N CYS A 250 -15.39 7.61 3.44
CA CYS A 250 -16.52 6.97 2.76
C CYS A 250 -16.08 5.63 2.13
N SER A 251 -17.03 4.76 1.74
CA SER A 251 -16.69 3.43 1.19
C SER A 251 -15.74 3.49 -0.02
N VAL A 252 -15.85 4.52 -0.87
CA VAL A 252 -14.97 4.70 -2.03
C VAL A 252 -13.54 5.07 -1.61
N CYS A 253 -13.39 5.94 -0.62
CA CYS A 253 -12.09 6.30 -0.07
C CYS A 253 -11.44 5.11 0.66
N LYS A 254 -12.24 4.34 1.42
CA LYS A 254 -11.78 3.10 2.09
C LYS A 254 -11.25 2.09 1.08
N GLU A 255 -12.03 1.78 0.05
CA GLU A 255 -11.60 0.88 -1.02
C GLU A 255 -10.27 1.33 -1.61
N ARG A 256 -10.14 2.63 -1.93
CA ARG A 256 -8.91 3.15 -2.52
C ARG A 256 -7.68 3.00 -1.60
N ILE A 257 -7.86 3.21 -0.31
CA ILE A 257 -6.78 3.04 0.68
C ILE A 257 -6.38 1.56 0.77
N ILE A 258 -7.34 0.63 0.75
CA ILE A 258 -7.06 -0.82 0.73
C ILE A 258 -6.32 -1.23 -0.54
N GLU A 259 -6.76 -0.75 -1.70
CA GLU A 259 -6.07 -0.95 -2.99
C GLU A 259 -4.62 -0.48 -2.92
N LYS A 260 -4.37 0.66 -2.26
CA LYS A 260 -3.00 1.16 -2.03
C LYS A 260 -2.22 0.23 -1.09
N ILE A 261 -2.80 -0.25 0.00
CA ILE A 261 -2.17 -1.19 0.94
C ILE A 261 -1.72 -2.46 0.21
N HIS A 262 -2.63 -3.12 -0.52
CA HIS A 262 -2.33 -4.34 -1.28
C HIS A 262 -1.30 -4.10 -2.41
N SER A 263 -1.26 -2.89 -2.95
CA SER A 263 -0.23 -2.53 -3.94
C SER A 263 1.18 -2.47 -3.34
N LEU A 264 1.32 -2.23 -2.03
CA LEU A 264 2.61 -2.10 -1.36
C LEU A 264 3.00 -3.43 -0.71
N VAL A 265 2.13 -3.94 0.16
CA VAL A 265 2.43 -5.10 1.02
C VAL A 265 1.66 -6.34 0.58
N SER A 266 2.33 -7.48 0.60
CA SER A 266 1.72 -8.79 0.38
C SER A 266 1.03 -9.27 1.66
N PRO A 267 -0.15 -9.91 1.59
CA PRO A 267 -0.73 -10.60 2.74
C PRO A 267 0.12 -11.80 3.21
N VAL A 268 1.11 -12.24 2.44
CA VAL A 268 2.08 -13.28 2.83
C VAL A 268 3.30 -12.63 3.50
N ASP A 269 3.53 -12.96 4.76
CA ASP A 269 4.67 -12.46 5.54
C ASP A 269 5.92 -13.32 5.28
N SER A 270 5.77 -14.64 5.44
CA SER A 270 6.82 -15.63 5.16
C SER A 270 6.21 -16.99 4.86
N TYR A 271 7.03 -17.93 4.40
CA TYR A 271 6.57 -19.29 4.14
C TYR A 271 7.70 -20.29 4.29
N THR A 272 7.34 -21.52 4.66
CA THR A 272 8.22 -22.65 4.89
C THR A 272 7.70 -23.85 4.10
N PRO A 273 8.56 -24.60 3.38
CA PRO A 273 9.98 -24.37 3.17
C PRO A 273 10.27 -23.07 2.40
N ALA A 274 11.12 -22.22 2.98
CA ALA A 274 11.61 -20.99 2.33
C ALA A 274 12.68 -21.36 1.29
N ASN A 275 12.98 -20.45 0.35
CA ASN A 275 14.04 -20.65 -0.64
C ASN A 275 15.41 -20.95 0.01
N ALA A 276 15.69 -22.24 0.19
CA ALA A 276 17.00 -22.86 0.15
C ALA A 276 16.86 -24.37 0.45
N SER A 277 17.08 -25.17 -0.59
CA SER A 277 17.31 -26.63 -0.59
C SER A 277 16.11 -27.54 -0.79
N ALA A 278 16.42 -28.64 -1.49
CA ALA A 278 15.57 -29.75 -1.84
C ALA A 278 14.65 -30.20 -0.70
N VAL A 279 13.35 -30.06 -0.89
CA VAL A 279 12.40 -30.83 -0.11
C VAL A 279 12.33 -32.21 -0.75
N ASN A 280 13.04 -33.16 -0.16
CA ASN A 280 12.89 -34.56 -0.53
C ASN A 280 11.46 -35.01 -0.24
N ALA A 281 10.62 -35.08 -1.27
CA ALA A 281 9.23 -35.47 -1.15
C ALA A 281 9.02 -37.00 -1.18
N ASN A 282 10.08 -37.78 -0.91
CA ASN A 282 9.99 -39.20 -0.57
C ASN A 282 9.52 -39.43 0.87
N THR A 283 9.47 -38.38 1.69
CA THR A 283 8.83 -38.35 3.01
C THR A 283 7.72 -37.32 3.05
N ASN A 284 6.89 -37.35 4.08
CA ASN A 284 5.90 -36.30 4.30
C ASN A 284 6.59 -34.94 4.46
N VAL A 285 6.01 -33.91 3.86
CA VAL A 285 6.50 -32.54 3.93
C VAL A 285 5.37 -31.65 4.39
N THR A 286 5.62 -30.83 5.40
CA THR A 286 4.70 -29.79 5.85
C THR A 286 5.10 -28.44 5.26
N PHE A 287 4.14 -27.79 4.62
CA PHE A 287 4.21 -26.42 4.11
C PHE A 287 3.41 -25.51 5.02
N THR A 288 3.95 -24.35 5.35
CA THR A 288 3.31 -23.35 6.19
C THR A 288 3.50 -21.98 5.56
N VAL A 289 2.44 -21.19 5.46
CA VAL A 289 2.47 -19.78 5.06
C VAL A 289 2.07 -18.94 6.27
N ASN A 290 2.95 -18.03 6.69
CA ASN A 290 2.63 -17.05 7.70
C ASN A 290 2.05 -15.82 7.01
N GLU A 291 0.85 -15.42 7.40
CA GLU A 291 0.09 -14.35 6.76
C GLU A 291 -0.02 -13.13 7.67
N ILE A 292 -0.12 -11.95 7.06
CA ILE A 292 -0.44 -10.69 7.74
C ILE A 292 -1.97 -10.58 7.80
N LEU A 293 -2.56 -10.95 8.93
CA LEU A 293 -4.02 -11.01 9.05
C LEU A 293 -4.63 -9.62 9.21
N PRO A 294 -5.65 -9.23 8.42
CA PRO A 294 -6.54 -8.11 8.74
C PRO A 294 -7.35 -8.37 10.03
N ILE A 295 -8.02 -7.33 10.53
CA ILE A 295 -8.80 -7.34 11.78
C ILE A 295 -10.25 -6.92 11.48
N PRO A 296 -11.23 -7.85 11.54
CA PRO A 296 -11.07 -9.30 11.65
C PRO A 296 -10.43 -9.90 10.39
N ASN A 297 -9.98 -11.15 10.48
CA ASN A 297 -9.37 -11.81 9.34
C ASN A 297 -10.38 -12.01 8.20
N THR A 298 -10.04 -11.49 7.03
CA THR A 298 -10.80 -11.64 5.78
C THR A 298 -10.06 -12.46 4.73
N LEU A 299 -8.85 -12.95 5.02
CA LEU A 299 -8.06 -13.75 4.09
C LEU A 299 -8.66 -15.14 3.90
N VAL A 300 -8.70 -15.57 2.63
CA VAL A 300 -9.21 -16.88 2.20
C VAL A 300 -8.11 -17.60 1.44
N ASN A 301 -7.80 -18.80 1.91
CA ASN A 301 -6.69 -19.61 1.41
C ASN A 301 -7.17 -20.80 0.59
N THR A 302 -6.40 -21.12 -0.44
CA THR A 302 -6.60 -22.32 -1.26
C THR A 302 -5.26 -22.97 -1.59
N TRP A 303 -5.29 -24.28 -1.79
CA TRP A 303 -4.14 -25.06 -2.21
C TRP A 303 -4.44 -25.83 -3.49
N THR A 304 -3.49 -25.90 -4.41
CA THR A 304 -3.58 -26.78 -5.58
C THR A 304 -2.29 -27.60 -5.74
N LEU A 305 -2.42 -28.88 -6.06
CA LEU A 305 -1.32 -29.77 -6.37
C LEU A 305 -1.43 -30.21 -7.83
N ASN A 306 -0.40 -29.90 -8.62
CA ASN A 306 -0.37 -30.15 -10.07
C ASN A 306 -1.60 -29.58 -10.80
N GLY A 307 -2.11 -28.43 -10.36
CA GLY A 307 -3.31 -27.80 -10.90
C GLY A 307 -4.64 -28.33 -10.34
N THR A 308 -4.63 -29.41 -9.56
CA THR A 308 -5.83 -29.97 -8.91
C THR A 308 -6.05 -29.33 -7.55
N ALA A 309 -7.23 -28.77 -7.30
CA ALA A 309 -7.57 -28.17 -6.02
C ALA A 309 -7.61 -29.20 -4.87
N LEU A 310 -7.08 -28.81 -3.72
CA LEU A 310 -7.14 -29.56 -2.48
C LEU A 310 -8.24 -28.98 -1.56
N THR A 311 -8.77 -29.80 -0.65
CA THR A 311 -9.82 -29.39 0.28
C THR A 311 -9.30 -28.57 1.47
N ALA A 312 -7.99 -28.58 1.71
CA ALA A 312 -7.38 -27.83 2.80
C ALA A 312 -7.45 -26.32 2.52
N THR A 313 -7.87 -25.56 3.54
CA THR A 313 -7.96 -24.09 3.51
C THR A 313 -7.16 -23.44 4.65
N THR A 314 -6.45 -24.24 5.45
CA THR A 314 -5.52 -23.74 6.46
C THR A 314 -4.26 -23.18 5.80
N ASN A 315 -3.55 -22.32 6.53
CA ASN A 315 -2.25 -21.80 6.11
C ASN A 315 -1.12 -22.85 6.20
N THR A 316 -1.42 -24.05 6.70
CA THR A 316 -0.49 -25.19 6.78
C THR A 316 -1.08 -26.39 6.07
N LEU A 317 -0.25 -27.14 5.35
CA LEU A 317 -0.62 -28.36 4.63
C LEU A 317 0.53 -29.36 4.63
N THR A 318 0.24 -30.64 4.92
CA THR A 318 1.21 -31.73 4.75
C THR A 318 0.93 -32.50 3.47
N ILE A 319 1.92 -32.61 2.59
CA ILE A 319 1.90 -33.45 1.40
C ILE A 319 2.64 -34.75 1.67
N THR A 320 2.02 -35.86 1.31
CA THR A 320 2.57 -37.21 1.43
C THR A 320 3.11 -37.69 0.08
N PRO A 321 4.11 -38.59 0.06
CA PRO A 321 4.65 -39.14 -1.18
C PRO A 321 3.61 -39.85 -2.05
N ALA A 322 2.55 -40.39 -1.45
CA ALA A 322 1.47 -41.09 -2.16
C ALA A 322 0.65 -40.15 -3.05
N GLN A 323 0.62 -38.85 -2.76
CA GLN A 323 -0.10 -37.84 -3.54
C GLN A 323 0.70 -37.31 -4.74
N LEU A 324 1.99 -37.67 -4.83
CA LEU A 324 2.92 -37.13 -5.81
C LEU A 324 3.16 -38.11 -6.96
N ASN A 325 3.20 -37.54 -8.16
CA ASN A 325 3.70 -38.22 -9.35
C ASN A 325 5.21 -38.43 -9.24
N ASN A 326 5.75 -39.46 -9.88
CA ASN A 326 7.21 -39.58 -10.02
C ASN A 326 7.76 -38.41 -10.85
N GLY A 327 8.88 -37.83 -10.43
CA GLY A 327 9.44 -36.63 -11.02
C GLY A 327 8.90 -35.34 -10.39
N ASN A 328 8.76 -34.30 -11.20
CA ASN A 328 8.37 -32.96 -10.74
C ASN A 328 6.86 -32.84 -10.54
N ASN A 329 6.50 -32.19 -9.44
CA ASN A 329 5.17 -31.80 -9.05
C ASN A 329 5.20 -30.31 -8.68
N THR A 330 4.07 -29.62 -8.70
CA THR A 330 3.97 -28.24 -8.23
C THR A 330 2.86 -28.12 -7.21
N LEU A 331 3.18 -27.58 -6.03
CA LEU A 331 2.22 -27.18 -5.02
C LEU A 331 2.08 -25.65 -5.07
N LEU A 332 0.85 -25.16 -5.15
CA LEU A 332 0.55 -23.73 -5.17
C LEU A 332 -0.38 -23.40 -3.99
N PHE A 333 0.03 -22.45 -3.16
CA PHE A 333 -0.83 -21.77 -2.20
C PHE A 333 -1.31 -20.45 -2.80
N SER A 334 -2.59 -20.13 -2.64
CA SER A 334 -3.17 -18.85 -3.04
C SER A 334 -3.97 -18.26 -1.89
N VAL A 335 -3.65 -17.03 -1.52
CA VAL A 335 -4.40 -16.23 -0.55
C VAL A 335 -5.10 -15.07 -1.27
N THR A 336 -6.36 -14.85 -0.95
CA THR A 336 -7.16 -13.72 -1.42
C THR A 336 -7.77 -13.01 -0.22
N ASP A 337 -7.65 -11.69 -0.13
CA ASP A 337 -8.41 -10.93 0.86
C ASP A 337 -9.86 -10.86 0.39
N ASN A 338 -10.85 -11.30 1.17
CA ASN A 338 -12.28 -11.24 0.84
C ASN A 338 -13.03 -10.14 1.61
N THR A 339 -12.35 -9.04 1.93
CA THR A 339 -12.94 -7.89 2.62
C THR A 339 -14.18 -7.35 1.90
N ALA A 340 -15.22 -7.03 2.66
CA ALA A 340 -16.42 -6.38 2.14
C ALA A 340 -16.24 -4.87 1.88
N LEU A 341 -15.06 -4.32 2.25
CA LEU A 341 -14.69 -2.91 2.07
C LEU A 341 -14.13 -2.61 0.67
N VAL A 342 -14.01 -3.63 -0.18
CA VAL A 342 -13.66 -3.51 -1.60
C VAL A 342 -14.77 -4.16 -2.42
N LYS A 343 -15.28 -3.46 -3.43
CA LYS A 343 -16.31 -3.90 -4.37
C LYS A 343 -15.84 -3.72 -5.81
N THR A 344 -14.62 -4.10 -6.13
CA THR A 344 -14.17 -4.12 -7.53
C THR A 344 -14.68 -5.38 -8.23
N ASP A 345 -15.08 -5.27 -9.50
CA ASP A 345 -15.64 -6.39 -10.28
C ASP A 345 -14.70 -7.62 -10.34
N ASN A 346 -13.39 -7.38 -10.18
CA ASN A 346 -12.32 -8.36 -10.34
C ASN A 346 -11.58 -8.64 -9.01
N HIS A 347 -12.20 -8.38 -7.87
CA HIS A 347 -11.56 -8.39 -6.54
C HIS A 347 -10.69 -9.63 -6.29
N GLY A 348 -11.26 -10.84 -6.45
CA GLY A 348 -10.56 -12.11 -6.26
C GLY A 348 -9.45 -12.41 -7.28
N THR A 349 -9.30 -11.55 -8.28
CA THR A 349 -8.24 -11.60 -9.28
C THR A 349 -7.33 -10.38 -9.29
N VAL A 350 -7.53 -9.41 -8.40
CA VAL A 350 -6.65 -8.24 -8.24
C VAL A 350 -5.95 -8.27 -6.88
N HIS A 351 -6.60 -8.84 -5.86
CA HIS A 351 -6.13 -8.90 -4.47
C HIS A 351 -5.79 -10.32 -4.04
N PHE A 352 -4.93 -10.99 -4.81
CA PHE A 352 -4.45 -12.32 -4.49
C PHE A 352 -2.93 -12.44 -4.61
N THR A 353 -2.35 -13.30 -3.77
CA THR A 353 -0.92 -13.65 -3.79
C THR A 353 -0.76 -15.17 -3.88
N ASN A 354 0.21 -15.60 -4.67
CA ASN A 354 0.57 -17.01 -4.79
C ASN A 354 1.95 -17.30 -4.21
N VAL A 355 2.08 -18.47 -3.58
CA VAL A 355 3.37 -19.09 -3.26
C VAL A 355 3.42 -20.44 -3.96
N SER A 356 4.41 -20.64 -4.83
CA SER A 356 4.60 -21.88 -5.57
C SER A 356 5.82 -22.64 -5.07
N TRP A 357 5.69 -23.95 -4.91
CA TRP A 357 6.79 -24.88 -4.63
C TRP A 357 6.84 -25.97 -5.70
N THR A 358 7.99 -26.17 -6.32
CA THR A 358 8.23 -27.36 -7.16
C THR A 358 8.71 -28.52 -6.29
N LEU A 359 8.00 -29.64 -6.24
CA LEU A 359 8.36 -30.83 -5.45
C LEU A 359 8.89 -31.92 -6.37
N ASN A 360 9.96 -32.63 -5.99
CA ASN A 360 10.46 -33.76 -6.78
C ASN A 360 10.41 -35.05 -5.96
N LYS A 361 9.79 -36.08 -6.55
CA LYS A 361 9.77 -37.45 -6.04
C LYS A 361 10.62 -38.33 -6.96
N SER A 362 11.83 -38.68 -6.52
CA SER A 362 12.78 -39.53 -7.26
C SER A 362 13.25 -40.73 -6.41
N SER A 363 13.58 -41.84 -7.08
CA SER A 363 14.20 -43.02 -6.46
C SER A 363 15.73 -42.92 -6.32
N LEU A 364 16.37 -41.93 -6.95
CA LEU A 364 17.81 -41.67 -6.92
C LEU A 364 18.06 -40.19 -6.61
N GLY A 365 19.09 -39.95 -5.78
CA GLY A 365 19.24 -38.74 -4.97
C GLY A 365 19.42 -37.41 -5.68
N THR A 366 19.07 -36.38 -4.89
CA THR A 366 19.12 -34.93 -5.11
C THR A 366 18.14 -34.36 -6.12
N SER A 367 17.26 -33.50 -5.60
CA SER A 367 16.37 -32.65 -6.38
C SER A 367 16.66 -31.18 -6.10
N GLU A 368 16.33 -30.29 -7.02
CA GLU A 368 16.36 -28.85 -6.79
C GLU A 368 14.92 -28.35 -6.67
N ILE A 369 14.66 -27.51 -5.67
CA ILE A 369 13.37 -26.84 -5.48
C ILE A 369 13.62 -25.34 -5.43
N LYS A 370 12.78 -24.59 -6.15
CA LYS A 370 12.65 -23.14 -6.04
C LYS A 370 11.25 -22.88 -5.53
N ALA A 371 11.15 -22.18 -4.41
CA ALA A 371 9.92 -21.57 -3.96
C ALA A 371 9.85 -20.16 -4.55
N GLU A 372 8.66 -19.68 -4.91
CA GLU A 372 8.57 -18.32 -5.44
C GLU A 372 7.23 -17.70 -5.05
N GLU A 373 7.32 -16.55 -4.40
CA GLU A 373 6.16 -15.69 -4.20
C GLU A 373 5.95 -14.88 -5.48
N ARG A 374 4.72 -14.87 -5.96
CA ARG A 374 4.33 -14.08 -7.11
C ARG A 374 3.02 -13.36 -6.84
N ARG A 375 2.98 -12.07 -7.19
CA ARG A 375 1.80 -11.21 -7.12
C ARG A 375 1.36 -10.84 -8.52
N PHE A 376 0.06 -10.96 -8.78
CA PHE A 376 -0.52 -10.71 -10.10
C PHE A 376 -1.86 -9.99 -9.98
N SER A 377 -2.26 -9.34 -11.07
CA SER A 377 -3.62 -8.85 -11.27
C SER A 377 -4.13 -9.37 -12.62
N ILE A 378 -5.36 -9.88 -12.65
CA ILE A 378 -6.03 -10.33 -13.88
C ILE A 378 -7.24 -9.43 -14.13
N TYR A 379 -7.30 -8.81 -15.31
CA TYR A 379 -8.34 -7.84 -15.63
C TYR A 379 -8.57 -7.68 -17.15
N PRO A 380 -9.80 -7.36 -17.59
CA PRO A 380 -11.03 -7.50 -16.82
C PRO A 380 -11.32 -8.99 -16.52
N ASN A 381 -12.00 -9.27 -15.41
CA ASN A 381 -12.51 -10.61 -15.09
C ASN A 381 -13.72 -10.50 -14.15
N PRO A 382 -14.96 -10.45 -14.68
CA PRO A 382 -15.36 -11.09 -15.94
C PRO A 382 -14.92 -10.37 -17.22
N ALA A 383 -14.59 -11.15 -18.26
CA ALA A 383 -14.11 -10.68 -19.55
C ALA A 383 -15.08 -10.98 -20.70
N ASN A 384 -15.10 -10.13 -21.73
CA ASN A 384 -15.89 -10.34 -22.95
C ASN A 384 -15.06 -10.90 -24.10
N THR A 385 -13.88 -10.34 -24.34
CA THR A 385 -13.10 -10.61 -25.56
C THR A 385 -11.66 -10.93 -25.23
N GLU A 386 -11.10 -10.24 -24.25
CA GLU A 386 -9.76 -10.47 -23.76
C GLU A 386 -9.68 -10.25 -22.25
N PHE A 387 -8.60 -10.76 -21.66
CA PHE A 387 -8.12 -10.32 -20.37
C PHE A 387 -6.61 -10.15 -20.40
N PHE A 388 -6.09 -9.46 -19.39
CA PHE A 388 -4.68 -9.20 -19.18
C PHE A 388 -4.25 -9.80 -17.84
N ILE A 389 -3.04 -10.33 -17.80
CA ILE A 389 -2.36 -10.73 -16.57
C ILE A 389 -1.20 -9.76 -16.39
N ARG A 390 -1.17 -9.04 -15.27
CA ARG A 390 -0.07 -8.14 -14.92
C ARG A 390 0.64 -8.65 -13.68
N GLY A 391 1.93 -8.92 -13.79
CA GLY A 391 2.79 -9.29 -12.67
C GLY A 391 3.36 -8.07 -11.95
N LYS A 392 3.63 -8.21 -10.66
CA LYS A 392 4.55 -7.33 -9.92
C LYS A 392 6.02 -7.60 -10.26
N SER A 393 6.30 -8.77 -10.81
CA SER A 393 7.60 -9.23 -11.29
C SER A 393 7.49 -9.60 -12.77
N ASP A 394 8.61 -9.55 -13.48
CA ASP A 394 8.67 -9.87 -14.90
C ASP A 394 8.34 -11.36 -15.15
N PHE A 395 7.64 -11.62 -16.26
CA PHE A 395 7.37 -12.95 -16.75
C PHE A 395 8.57 -13.50 -17.54
N SER A 396 8.77 -14.81 -17.45
CA SER A 396 9.77 -15.50 -18.25
C SER A 396 9.34 -15.65 -19.71
N LYS A 397 10.31 -15.71 -20.62
CA LYS A 397 10.07 -15.87 -22.07
C LYS A 397 9.43 -17.21 -22.44
N ASP A 398 9.51 -18.20 -21.57
CA ASP A 398 8.95 -19.55 -21.75
C ASP A 398 7.54 -19.71 -21.12
N LEU A 399 6.90 -18.62 -20.72
CA LEU A 399 5.54 -18.59 -20.20
C LEU A 399 4.56 -19.35 -21.11
N GLN A 400 3.72 -20.18 -20.50
CA GLN A 400 2.60 -20.87 -21.15
C GLN A 400 1.30 -20.54 -20.41
N ILE A 401 0.23 -20.27 -21.16
CA ILE A 401 -1.11 -20.03 -20.62
C ILE A 401 -2.09 -21.02 -21.25
N ASN A 402 -2.79 -21.76 -20.40
CA ASN A 402 -3.86 -22.67 -20.79
C ASN A 402 -5.14 -22.34 -20.03
N LEU A 403 -6.30 -22.48 -20.68
CA LEU A 403 -7.59 -22.48 -20.01
C LEU A 403 -8.11 -23.90 -19.88
N PHE A 404 -8.89 -24.15 -18.84
CA PHE A 404 -9.60 -25.40 -18.61
C PHE A 404 -11.09 -25.09 -18.48
N ASP A 405 -11.94 -25.84 -19.18
CA ASP A 405 -13.38 -25.75 -18.95
C ASP A 405 -13.81 -26.41 -17.63
N ALA A 406 -15.10 -26.33 -17.30
CA ALA A 406 -15.66 -26.93 -16.08
C ALA A 406 -15.50 -28.46 -16.01
N SER A 407 -15.19 -29.14 -17.13
CA SER A 407 -14.91 -30.58 -17.17
C SER A 407 -13.41 -30.91 -17.06
N GLY A 408 -12.54 -29.90 -16.95
CA GLY A 408 -11.09 -30.06 -16.88
C GLY A 408 -10.43 -30.27 -18.25
N ARG A 409 -11.14 -30.02 -19.36
CA ARG A 409 -10.56 -30.12 -20.70
C ARG A 409 -9.77 -28.85 -21.02
N ILE A 410 -8.55 -29.03 -21.53
CA ILE A 410 -7.68 -27.94 -21.97
C ILE A 410 -8.28 -27.26 -23.20
N ILE A 411 -8.32 -25.93 -23.14
CA ILE A 411 -8.67 -25.04 -24.22
C ILE A 411 -7.45 -24.16 -24.48
N PRO A 412 -6.71 -24.39 -25.58
CA PRO A 412 -5.59 -23.55 -25.94
C PRO A 412 -6.08 -22.14 -26.28
N VAL A 413 -5.37 -21.14 -25.77
CA VAL A 413 -5.67 -19.72 -26.01
C VAL A 413 -4.49 -19.03 -26.68
N LYS A 414 -4.77 -18.01 -27.48
CA LYS A 414 -3.74 -17.13 -28.01
C LYS A 414 -3.40 -16.10 -26.94
N PHE A 415 -2.11 -15.94 -26.64
CA PHE A 415 -1.62 -14.93 -25.74
C PHE A 415 -0.35 -14.27 -26.27
N GLU A 416 -0.08 -13.04 -25.81
CA GLU A 416 1.06 -12.23 -26.22
C GLU A 416 1.58 -11.42 -25.03
N MET A 417 2.89 -11.38 -24.81
CA MET A 417 3.50 -10.43 -23.88
C MET A 417 3.49 -9.03 -24.48
N LYS A 418 2.73 -8.11 -23.88
CA LYS A 418 2.71 -6.68 -24.28
C LYS A 418 3.94 -5.93 -23.77
N ASP A 419 4.41 -6.32 -22.60
CA ASP A 419 5.67 -5.93 -22.00
C ASP A 419 6.16 -7.07 -21.08
N VAL A 420 7.30 -6.87 -20.43
CA VAL A 420 7.91 -7.88 -19.54
C VAL A 420 7.03 -8.26 -18.35
N ALA A 421 6.09 -7.42 -17.95
CA ALA A 421 5.22 -7.63 -16.79
C ALA A 421 3.74 -7.78 -17.16
N THR A 422 3.36 -7.74 -18.44
CA THR A 422 1.96 -7.73 -18.88
C THR A 422 1.72 -8.69 -20.04
N VAL A 423 0.77 -9.59 -19.86
CA VAL A 423 0.37 -10.61 -20.85
C VAL A 423 -1.07 -10.37 -21.26
N TYR A 424 -1.33 -10.30 -22.56
CA TYR A 424 -2.66 -10.27 -23.17
C TYR A 424 -3.12 -11.69 -23.51
N VAL A 425 -4.39 -12.02 -23.26
CA VAL A 425 -5.00 -13.32 -23.60
C VAL A 425 -6.31 -13.11 -24.35
N ASP A 426 -6.44 -13.70 -25.55
CA ASP A 426 -7.64 -13.62 -26.39
C ASP A 426 -8.61 -14.77 -26.08
N ILE A 427 -9.84 -14.42 -25.72
CA ILE A 427 -10.93 -15.34 -25.40
C ILE A 427 -12.20 -15.09 -26.24
N ARG A 428 -12.12 -14.30 -27.32
CA ARG A 428 -13.29 -13.92 -28.15
C ARG A 428 -14.07 -15.11 -28.69
N HIS A 429 -13.39 -16.22 -28.95
CA HIS A 429 -13.97 -17.42 -29.53
C HIS A 429 -14.57 -18.38 -28.49
N LEU A 430 -14.41 -18.10 -27.20
CA LEU A 430 -14.90 -18.98 -26.15
C LEU A 430 -16.38 -18.72 -25.86
N PRO A 431 -17.17 -19.78 -25.64
CA PRO A 431 -18.53 -19.64 -25.11
C PRO A 431 -18.55 -18.91 -23.75
N ALA A 432 -19.68 -18.28 -23.43
CA ALA A 432 -19.91 -17.76 -22.08
C ALA A 432 -19.82 -18.90 -21.05
N GLY A 433 -19.08 -18.68 -19.96
CA GLY A 433 -18.82 -19.73 -19.00
C GLY A 433 -17.72 -19.40 -18.00
N VAL A 434 -17.44 -20.37 -17.13
CA VAL A 434 -16.36 -20.32 -16.15
C VAL A 434 -15.23 -21.22 -16.63
N TYR A 435 -14.02 -20.68 -16.59
CA TYR A 435 -12.79 -21.36 -16.95
C TYR A 435 -11.78 -21.27 -15.81
N THR A 436 -10.91 -22.26 -15.70
CA THR A 436 -9.71 -22.16 -14.85
C THR A 436 -8.52 -21.84 -15.74
N MET A 437 -7.90 -20.70 -15.53
CA MET A 437 -6.66 -20.33 -16.18
C MET A 437 -5.48 -20.85 -15.39
N VAL A 438 -4.57 -21.50 -16.10
CA VAL A 438 -3.29 -21.98 -15.58
C VAL A 438 -2.17 -21.30 -16.36
N ALA A 439 -1.29 -20.61 -15.65
CA ALA A 439 -0.04 -20.10 -16.19
C ALA A 439 1.14 -20.89 -15.62
N THR A 440 2.05 -21.32 -16.50
CA THR A 440 3.27 -22.04 -16.13
C THR A 440 4.52 -21.37 -16.68
N GLU A 441 5.59 -21.35 -15.91
CA GLU A 441 6.93 -20.88 -16.29
C GLU A 441 7.94 -21.99 -16.01
N SER A 442 8.82 -22.31 -16.96
CA SER A 442 9.79 -23.42 -16.83
C SER A 442 9.16 -24.74 -16.36
N LYS A 443 7.92 -25.00 -16.80
CA LYS A 443 7.06 -26.15 -16.45
C LYS A 443 6.54 -26.15 -15.00
N SER A 444 6.72 -25.07 -14.25
CA SER A 444 6.16 -24.89 -12.90
C SER A 444 4.88 -24.04 -12.96
N LEU A 445 3.85 -24.46 -12.22
CA LEU A 445 2.62 -23.68 -12.04
C LEU A 445 2.90 -22.41 -11.23
N ILE A 446 2.60 -21.24 -11.81
CA ILE A 446 2.75 -19.94 -11.14
C ILE A 446 1.41 -19.25 -10.88
N ILE A 447 0.37 -19.55 -11.67
CA ILE A 447 -0.98 -19.04 -11.48
C ILE A 447 -1.99 -20.15 -11.77
N SER A 448 -2.97 -20.32 -10.88
CA SER A 448 -4.21 -21.05 -11.14
C SER A 448 -5.36 -20.16 -10.69
N GLN A 449 -6.14 -19.63 -11.63
CA GLN A 449 -7.21 -18.67 -11.30
C GLN A 449 -8.47 -18.84 -12.12
N LYS A 450 -9.61 -18.54 -11.50
CA LYS A 450 -10.94 -18.57 -12.16
C LYS A 450 -11.11 -17.38 -13.10
N ILE A 451 -11.48 -17.64 -14.34
CA ILE A 451 -11.86 -16.66 -15.36
C ILE A 451 -13.33 -16.82 -15.72
N ILE A 452 -14.06 -15.71 -15.80
CA ILE A 452 -15.48 -15.68 -16.18
C ILE A 452 -15.59 -15.00 -17.54
N LYS A 453 -16.00 -15.76 -18.57
CA LYS A 453 -16.36 -15.24 -19.89
C LYS A 453 -17.85 -14.91 -19.89
N LYS A 454 -18.18 -13.66 -20.21
CA LYS A 454 -19.58 -13.22 -20.39
C LYS A 454 -20.12 -13.56 -21.76
#